data_AF-A0A1I4R0M9-F1
#
_entry.id   AF-A0A1I4R0M9-F1
#
_cell.length_a   1.000
_cell.length_b   1.000
_cell.length_c   1.000
_cell.angle_alpha   90.00
_cell.angle_beta   90.00
_cell.angle_gamma   90.00
#
_symmetry.space_group_name_H-M   'P 1'
#
loop_
_entity.id
_entity.type
_entity.pdbx_description
1 polymer ?
#
loop_
_entity_poly.entity_id
_entity_poly.type
_entity_poly.pdbx_seq_one_letter_code
_entity_poly.pdbx_strand_id
1 'polypeptide(L)'
;MLTDFLNTVNFVLFLSLVNLSPPLLAFFFGSKYDAPLDGGRKFWDGRPLLGPHKTIRGVLGGVVTGVFISPFFGWGILEGTALAILSMLGDLITSFIKRRANLPSGSVVIGGDQFLECVMPALFWKYKMNISLFYFVIAVTAFSSIAYAGSIFFKKVLLSPPCNPYPRPLHPRLRFREWKSCQIRKRPWTDVFHFEDALYYHTLLYMILRILGIYEIGVRNALSINTNRVSFFFPDLPVAFDGYRILFMTDLHLDGHPRITDNLRKSIEKIDHVDLCVLGGDYRFETVGDFAPAVGYLKSLLPLLTAKARDGVIAVLGNHDCIEIEEAFRNRGLKFLVNDHVIIKRGNEALCFAGVDDPHYYRCADVGKALRGTGRDLFTVLISHSPEVYKEAHRFGVNLYLCGHTHAGQFSLPRVGPVFTHSRTGRRFHYGKWQYGGMQGYTSSGVGASGLFARYGTRGEIVIITLRCLDRERISPEALRTPAGGK
;
A
#
# COMPACT_ATOMS: atom_id res chain seq x y z
N MET A 1 50.34 -2.33 -7.81
CA MET A 1 49.67 -2.14 -6.49
C MET A 1 48.45 -1.24 -6.60
N LEU A 2 48.57 0.08 -6.84
CA LEU A 2 47.40 0.96 -6.96
C LEU A 2 46.49 0.59 -8.15
N THR A 3 47.07 0.27 -9.30
CA THR A 3 46.33 -0.18 -10.49
C THR A 3 45.59 -1.50 -10.25
N ASP A 4 46.24 -2.48 -9.62
CA ASP A 4 45.62 -3.78 -9.30
C ASP A 4 44.49 -3.63 -8.29
N PHE A 5 44.66 -2.74 -7.31
CA PHE A 5 43.64 -2.39 -6.35
C PHE A 5 42.41 -1.75 -7.02
N LEU A 6 42.61 -0.73 -7.86
CA LEU A 6 41.51 -0.07 -8.59
C LEU A 6 40.80 -1.04 -9.53
N ASN A 7 41.54 -1.88 -10.25
CA ASN A 7 40.97 -2.93 -11.09
C ASN A 7 40.12 -3.90 -10.28
N THR A 8 40.57 -4.29 -9.09
CA THR A 8 39.84 -5.15 -8.15
C THR A 8 38.54 -4.50 -7.66
N VAL A 9 38.59 -3.24 -7.29
CA VAL A 9 37.40 -2.47 -6.89
C VAL A 9 36.40 -2.40 -8.04
N ASN A 10 36.85 -2.05 -9.24
CA ASN A 10 36.01 -1.99 -10.44
C ASN A 10 35.36 -3.35 -10.76
N PHE A 11 36.11 -4.44 -10.64
CA PHE A 11 35.61 -5.80 -10.83
C PHE A 11 34.52 -6.17 -9.82
N VAL A 12 34.76 -5.90 -8.54
CA VAL A 12 33.78 -6.16 -7.48
C VAL A 12 32.52 -5.32 -7.68
N LEU A 13 32.65 -4.04 -8.03
CA LEU A 13 31.51 -3.16 -8.31
C LEU A 13 30.71 -3.63 -9.53
N PHE A 14 31.38 -3.96 -10.63
CA PHE A 14 30.76 -4.50 -11.84
C PHE A 14 29.95 -5.77 -11.53
N LEU A 15 30.56 -6.77 -10.88
CA LEU A 15 29.87 -8.01 -10.54
C LEU A 15 28.72 -7.77 -9.56
N SER A 16 28.88 -6.85 -8.62
CA SER A 16 27.81 -6.49 -7.67
C SER A 16 26.59 -5.92 -8.40
N LEU A 17 26.80 -5.05 -9.39
CA LEU A 17 25.72 -4.49 -10.22
C LEU A 17 25.04 -5.56 -11.10
N VAL A 18 25.84 -6.46 -11.70
CA VAL A 18 25.31 -7.60 -12.48
C VAL A 18 24.43 -8.52 -11.61
N ASN A 19 24.87 -8.88 -10.40
CA ASN A 19 24.13 -9.77 -9.51
C ASN A 19 22.97 -9.06 -8.77
N LEU A 20 23.01 -7.73 -8.66
CA LEU A 20 21.90 -6.94 -8.16
C LEU A 20 20.78 -6.79 -9.21
N SER A 21 21.09 -6.93 -10.50
CA SER A 21 20.12 -6.75 -11.59
C SER A 21 18.92 -7.71 -11.51
N PRO A 22 19.07 -9.04 -11.36
CA PRO A 22 17.92 -9.94 -11.22
C PRO A 22 16.94 -9.59 -10.08
N PRO A 23 17.38 -9.40 -8.81
CA PRO A 23 16.46 -9.03 -7.73
C PRO A 23 15.90 -7.61 -7.91
N LEU A 24 16.66 -6.68 -8.50
CA LEU A 24 16.17 -5.34 -8.80
C LEU A 24 15.10 -5.36 -9.89
N LEU A 25 15.25 -6.17 -10.93
CA LEU A 25 14.21 -6.36 -11.95
C LEU A 25 12.99 -7.09 -11.40
N ALA A 26 13.15 -8.03 -10.47
CA ALA A 26 12.03 -8.61 -9.75
C ALA A 26 11.27 -7.56 -8.94
N PHE A 27 11.99 -6.64 -8.27
CA PHE A 27 11.41 -5.47 -7.62
C PHE A 27 10.66 -4.59 -8.64
N PHE A 28 11.35 -4.10 -9.69
CA PHE A 28 10.92 -3.66 -11.03
C PHE A 28 9.55 -4.09 -11.59
N PHE A 29 9.42 -5.38 -11.81
CA PHE A 29 8.42 -5.91 -12.73
C PHE A 29 7.44 -6.84 -12.04
N GLY A 30 7.66 -7.17 -10.76
CA GLY A 30 6.81 -8.09 -10.03
C GLY A 30 6.76 -9.45 -10.73
N SER A 31 5.54 -9.95 -10.94
CA SER A 31 5.28 -11.17 -11.71
C SER A 31 5.31 -10.98 -13.23
N LYS A 32 5.54 -9.77 -13.75
CA LYS A 32 5.65 -9.59 -15.21
C LYS A 32 6.99 -10.15 -15.70
N TYR A 33 6.92 -11.03 -16.70
CA TYR A 33 8.07 -11.68 -17.32
C TYR A 33 8.89 -12.56 -16.35
N ASP A 34 8.25 -13.18 -15.36
CA ASP A 34 8.90 -14.03 -14.36
C ASP A 34 8.99 -15.52 -14.76
N ALA A 35 8.85 -15.83 -16.06
CA ALA A 35 8.88 -17.20 -16.57
C ALA A 35 10.15 -17.93 -16.10
N PRO A 36 10.02 -19.13 -15.52
CA PRO A 36 11.16 -19.89 -15.02
C PRO A 36 12.04 -20.35 -16.19
N LEU A 37 13.35 -20.22 -16.04
CA LEU A 37 14.33 -20.55 -17.07
C LEU A 37 14.30 -22.04 -17.44
N ASP A 38 13.99 -22.91 -16.49
CA ASP A 38 13.84 -24.35 -16.71
C ASP A 38 12.45 -24.74 -17.22
N GLY A 39 11.52 -23.79 -17.42
CA GLY A 39 10.15 -24.07 -17.85
C GLY A 39 9.37 -24.96 -16.87
N GLY A 40 9.78 -25.05 -15.61
CA GLY A 40 9.17 -25.95 -14.62
C GLY A 40 9.59 -27.42 -14.76
N ARG A 41 10.60 -27.72 -15.58
CA ARG A 41 11.11 -29.09 -15.77
C ARG A 41 11.72 -29.64 -14.49
N LYS A 42 11.52 -30.94 -14.29
CA LYS A 42 12.13 -31.72 -13.23
C LYS A 42 13.35 -32.47 -13.78
N PHE A 43 14.33 -32.68 -12.92
CA PHE A 43 15.46 -33.56 -13.20
C PHE A 43 15.10 -35.01 -12.88
N TRP A 44 16.00 -35.97 -13.16
CA TRP A 44 15.73 -37.40 -12.96
C TRP A 44 15.38 -37.77 -11.51
N ASP A 45 15.77 -36.94 -10.55
CA ASP A 45 15.49 -37.11 -9.12
C ASP A 45 14.11 -36.58 -8.71
N GLY A 46 13.27 -36.20 -9.69
CA GLY A 46 11.92 -35.67 -9.47
C GLY A 46 11.88 -34.23 -8.94
N ARG A 47 13.03 -33.61 -8.68
CA ARG A 47 13.14 -32.23 -8.17
C ARG A 47 13.29 -31.24 -9.33
N PRO A 48 12.94 -29.94 -9.14
CA PRO A 48 13.14 -28.94 -10.17
C PRO A 48 14.59 -28.91 -10.69
N LEU A 49 14.78 -28.61 -11.97
CA LEU A 49 16.12 -28.51 -12.55
C LEU A 49 16.91 -27.36 -11.90
N LEU A 50 16.32 -26.15 -11.90
CA LEU A 50 16.88 -24.95 -11.29
C LEU A 50 15.95 -24.43 -10.18
N GLY A 51 14.64 -24.44 -10.44
CA GLY A 51 13.59 -23.93 -9.57
C GLY A 51 13.04 -22.57 -10.02
N PRO A 52 11.85 -22.19 -9.52
CA PRO A 52 11.06 -21.08 -10.07
C PRO A 52 11.68 -19.68 -9.88
N HIS A 53 12.65 -19.52 -8.97
CA HIS A 53 13.31 -18.22 -8.75
C HIS A 53 14.37 -17.90 -9.81
N LYS A 54 14.77 -18.86 -10.65
CA LYS A 54 15.67 -18.62 -11.78
C LYS A 54 14.85 -18.31 -13.01
N THR A 55 14.72 -17.03 -13.32
CA THR A 55 13.81 -16.53 -14.37
C THR A 55 14.59 -16.09 -15.61
N ILE A 56 13.94 -16.18 -16.77
CA ILE A 56 14.50 -15.69 -18.05
C ILE A 56 14.86 -14.21 -17.93
N ARG A 57 13.94 -13.40 -17.38
CA ARG A 57 14.16 -11.96 -17.11
C ARG A 57 15.37 -11.73 -16.22
N GLY A 58 15.55 -12.52 -15.16
CA GLY A 58 16.67 -12.37 -14.24
C GLY A 58 18.01 -12.56 -14.95
N VAL A 59 18.16 -13.68 -15.66
CA VAL A 59 19.41 -14.01 -16.36
C VAL A 59 19.71 -13.02 -17.49
N LEU A 60 18.73 -12.73 -18.35
CA LEU A 60 18.89 -11.73 -19.41
C LEU A 60 19.19 -10.35 -18.83
N GLY A 61 18.54 -9.98 -17.74
CA GLY A 61 18.79 -8.75 -17.01
C GLY A 61 20.23 -8.60 -16.54
N GLY A 62 20.79 -9.64 -15.91
CA GLY A 62 22.20 -9.65 -15.50
C GLY A 62 23.16 -9.48 -16.66
N VAL A 63 22.95 -10.21 -17.77
CA VAL A 63 23.79 -10.13 -18.97
C VAL A 63 23.70 -8.74 -19.63
N VAL A 64 22.48 -8.23 -19.80
CA VAL A 64 22.24 -6.89 -20.37
C VAL A 64 22.86 -5.80 -19.49
N THR A 65 22.74 -5.91 -18.16
CA THR A 65 23.44 -5.01 -17.25
C THR A 65 24.95 -5.03 -17.50
N GLY A 66 25.57 -6.21 -17.62
CA GLY A 66 26.99 -6.33 -17.94
C GLY A 66 27.40 -5.64 -19.23
N VAL A 67 26.61 -5.81 -20.30
CA VAL A 67 26.82 -5.15 -21.60
C VAL A 67 26.85 -3.62 -21.45
N PHE A 68 25.85 -3.05 -20.77
CA PHE A 68 25.69 -1.59 -20.69
C PHE A 68 26.66 -0.93 -19.72
N ILE A 69 27.01 -1.57 -18.60
CA ILE A 69 27.86 -0.93 -17.58
C ILE A 69 29.35 -1.10 -17.87
N SER A 70 29.76 -2.09 -18.68
CA SER A 70 31.16 -2.39 -18.97
C SER A 70 32.00 -1.19 -19.44
N PRO A 71 31.51 -0.33 -20.35
CA PRO A 71 32.28 0.84 -20.80
C PRO A 71 32.59 1.84 -19.68
N PHE A 72 31.75 1.93 -18.64
CA PHE A 72 31.98 2.82 -17.49
C PHE A 72 33.17 2.37 -16.62
N PHE A 73 33.57 1.10 -16.74
CA PHE A 73 34.75 0.54 -16.07
C PHE A 73 35.99 0.48 -16.99
N GLY A 74 35.88 1.03 -18.21
CA GLY A 74 36.97 1.02 -19.20
C GLY A 74 37.16 -0.32 -19.91
N TRP A 75 36.18 -1.22 -19.88
CA TRP A 75 36.26 -2.52 -20.55
C TRP A 75 35.35 -2.58 -21.78
N GLY A 76 35.78 -3.34 -22.79
CA GLY A 76 34.97 -3.56 -24.00
C GLY A 76 33.69 -4.34 -23.70
N ILE A 77 32.73 -4.24 -24.63
CA ILE A 77 31.40 -4.85 -24.47
C ILE A 77 31.49 -6.37 -24.37
N LEU A 78 32.38 -7.00 -25.14
CA LEU A 78 32.55 -8.45 -25.14
C LEU A 78 33.08 -8.95 -23.79
N GLU A 79 34.02 -8.22 -23.18
CA GLU A 79 34.54 -8.51 -21.84
C GLU A 79 33.43 -8.48 -20.79
N GLY A 80 32.67 -7.38 -20.73
CA GLY A 80 31.56 -7.24 -19.80
C GLY A 80 30.49 -8.32 -19.99
N THR A 81 30.18 -8.64 -21.25
CA THR A 81 29.22 -9.70 -21.61
C THR A 81 29.70 -11.05 -21.10
N ALA A 82 30.97 -11.40 -21.34
CA ALA A 82 31.55 -12.67 -20.89
C ALA A 82 31.54 -12.79 -19.36
N LEU A 83 31.96 -11.74 -18.65
CA LEU A 83 31.93 -11.69 -17.19
C LEU A 83 30.51 -11.86 -16.64
N ALA A 84 29.52 -11.20 -17.22
CA ALA A 84 28.14 -11.31 -16.79
C ALA A 84 27.53 -12.69 -17.07
N ILE A 85 27.80 -13.29 -18.24
CA ILE A 85 27.38 -14.66 -18.56
C ILE A 85 27.98 -15.66 -17.57
N LEU A 86 29.29 -15.56 -17.29
CA LEU A 86 29.96 -16.44 -16.34
C LEU A 86 29.37 -16.30 -14.93
N SER A 87 29.02 -15.09 -14.53
CA SER A 87 28.43 -14.83 -13.22
C SER A 87 27.02 -15.44 -13.11
N MET A 88 26.17 -15.22 -14.13
CA MET A 88 24.84 -15.84 -14.20
C MET A 88 24.92 -17.36 -14.29
N LEU A 89 25.89 -17.91 -15.02
CA LEU A 89 26.10 -19.36 -15.07
C LEU A 89 26.49 -19.92 -13.69
N GLY A 90 27.35 -19.21 -12.95
CA GLY A 90 27.68 -19.54 -11.56
C GLY A 90 26.44 -19.64 -10.68
N ASP A 91 25.54 -18.63 -10.74
CA ASP A 91 24.28 -18.62 -10.00
C ASP A 91 23.36 -19.81 -10.39
N LEU A 92 23.27 -20.14 -11.68
CA LEU A 92 22.49 -21.27 -12.18
C LEU A 92 23.05 -22.62 -11.70
N ILE A 93 24.37 -22.80 -11.73
CA ILE A 93 25.03 -24.01 -11.23
C ILE A 93 24.79 -24.16 -9.73
N THR A 94 24.96 -23.09 -8.96
CA THR A 94 24.63 -23.10 -7.52
C THR A 94 23.16 -23.49 -7.31
N SER A 95 22.22 -22.95 -8.09
CA SER A 95 20.81 -23.33 -8.01
C SER A 95 20.58 -24.81 -8.27
N PHE A 96 21.23 -25.36 -9.30
CA PHE A 96 21.16 -26.78 -9.62
C PHE A 96 21.67 -27.63 -8.45
N ILE A 97 22.86 -27.32 -7.91
CA ILE A 97 23.45 -28.02 -6.75
C ILE A 97 22.48 -27.99 -5.55
N LYS A 98 21.89 -26.82 -5.26
CA LYS A 98 20.91 -26.68 -4.18
C LYS A 98 19.68 -27.58 -4.35
N ARG A 99 19.18 -27.78 -5.58
CA ARG A 99 18.07 -28.71 -5.85
C ARG A 99 18.49 -30.16 -5.62
N ARG A 100 19.71 -30.54 -6.03
CA ARG A 100 20.26 -31.88 -5.77
C ARG A 100 20.50 -32.13 -4.27
N ALA A 101 20.79 -31.09 -3.51
CA ALA A 101 20.92 -31.13 -2.05
C ALA A 101 19.60 -31.01 -1.27
N ASN A 102 18.43 -31.06 -1.95
CA ASN A 102 17.10 -30.93 -1.35
C ASN A 102 16.83 -29.60 -0.64
N LEU A 103 17.52 -28.53 -1.03
CA LEU A 103 17.29 -27.20 -0.47
C LEU A 103 16.13 -26.50 -1.21
N PRO A 104 15.23 -25.79 -0.50
CA PRO A 104 14.15 -25.03 -1.12
C PRO A 104 14.64 -23.91 -2.04
N SER A 105 13.87 -23.58 -3.08
CA SER A 105 14.21 -22.45 -3.95
C SER A 105 14.21 -21.13 -3.14
N GLY A 106 15.21 -20.28 -3.37
CA GLY A 106 15.41 -19.05 -2.57
C GLY A 106 16.07 -19.28 -1.20
N SER A 107 16.52 -20.50 -0.87
CA SER A 107 17.40 -20.70 0.28
C SER A 107 18.72 -19.96 0.08
N VAL A 108 19.19 -19.31 1.15
CA VAL A 108 20.48 -18.61 1.19
C VAL A 108 21.48 -19.54 1.85
N VAL A 109 22.58 -19.87 1.15
CA VAL A 109 23.68 -20.70 1.68
C VAL A 109 24.91 -19.81 1.83
N ILE A 110 25.36 -19.64 3.07
CA ILE A 110 26.52 -18.80 3.39
C ILE A 110 27.75 -19.33 2.65
N GLY A 111 28.38 -18.46 1.86
CA GLY A 111 29.58 -18.80 1.09
C GLY A 111 29.34 -19.71 -0.11
N GLY A 112 28.19 -20.40 -0.22
CA GLY A 112 27.87 -21.27 -1.35
C GLY A 112 27.27 -20.50 -2.52
N ASP A 113 26.31 -19.62 -2.25
CA ASP A 113 25.57 -18.90 -3.30
C ASP A 113 26.49 -17.96 -4.11
N GLN A 114 27.31 -17.19 -3.41
CA GLN A 114 28.10 -16.11 -4.01
C GLN A 114 29.44 -16.56 -4.59
N PHE A 115 29.89 -17.78 -4.27
CA PHE A 115 31.23 -18.23 -4.61
C PHE A 115 31.38 -18.47 -6.12
N LEU A 116 30.53 -19.29 -6.73
CA LEU A 116 30.62 -19.56 -8.18
C LEU A 116 30.27 -18.33 -9.03
N GLU A 117 29.36 -17.49 -8.55
CA GLU A 117 29.00 -16.20 -9.17
C GLU A 117 30.20 -15.26 -9.34
N CYS A 118 31.21 -15.37 -8.46
CA CYS A 118 32.42 -14.56 -8.49
C CYS A 118 33.63 -15.29 -9.08
N VAL A 119 33.85 -16.55 -8.67
CA VAL A 119 35.05 -17.30 -9.05
C VAL A 119 35.11 -17.54 -10.55
N MET A 120 33.99 -17.88 -11.19
CA MET A 120 33.99 -18.12 -12.64
C MET A 120 34.38 -16.85 -13.44
N PRO A 121 33.76 -15.68 -13.23
CA PRO A 121 34.24 -14.43 -13.83
C PRO A 121 35.66 -14.06 -13.40
N ALA A 122 36.02 -14.26 -12.14
CA ALA A 122 37.33 -13.86 -11.60
C ALA A 122 38.47 -14.68 -12.21
N LEU A 123 38.26 -15.94 -12.56
CA LEU A 123 39.24 -16.77 -13.28
C LEU A 123 39.48 -16.24 -14.70
N PHE A 124 38.41 -15.90 -15.43
CA PHE A 124 38.51 -15.27 -16.75
C PHE A 124 39.23 -13.92 -16.67
N TRP A 125 38.86 -13.11 -15.68
CA TRP A 125 39.46 -11.80 -15.43
C TRP A 125 40.93 -11.88 -15.03
N LYS A 126 41.30 -12.82 -14.13
CA LYS A 126 42.69 -13.10 -13.74
C LYS A 126 43.55 -13.44 -14.94
N TYR A 127 43.04 -14.30 -15.83
CA TYR A 127 43.75 -14.67 -17.06
C TYR A 127 43.96 -13.46 -17.99
N LYS A 128 42.93 -12.62 -18.16
CA LYS A 128 42.97 -11.49 -19.09
C LYS A 128 43.76 -10.27 -18.58
N MET A 129 43.72 -10.00 -17.28
CA MET A 129 44.30 -8.80 -16.66
C MET A 129 45.58 -9.07 -15.85
N ASN A 130 46.04 -10.32 -15.81
CA ASN A 130 47.26 -10.78 -15.11
C ASN A 130 47.33 -10.37 -13.63
N ILE A 131 46.23 -10.54 -12.90
CA ILE A 131 46.10 -10.08 -11.52
C ILE A 131 46.66 -11.11 -10.55
N SER A 132 47.31 -10.64 -9.48
CA SER A 132 47.93 -11.52 -8.49
C SER A 132 46.88 -12.33 -7.71
N LEU A 133 47.31 -13.48 -7.18
CA LEU A 133 46.47 -14.34 -6.34
C LEU A 133 45.91 -13.58 -5.13
N PHE A 134 46.68 -12.64 -4.58
CA PHE A 134 46.26 -11.80 -3.45
C PHE A 134 45.01 -10.96 -3.78
N TYR A 135 45.03 -10.23 -4.89
CA TYR A 135 43.88 -9.41 -5.30
C TYR A 135 42.69 -10.24 -5.76
N PHE A 136 42.92 -11.41 -6.35
CA PHE A 136 41.86 -12.37 -6.66
C PHE A 136 41.11 -12.80 -5.38
N VAL A 137 41.82 -13.16 -4.32
CA VAL A 137 41.20 -13.56 -3.04
C VAL A 137 40.44 -12.39 -2.40
N ILE A 138 40.98 -11.16 -2.48
CA ILE A 138 40.28 -9.96 -2.02
C ILE A 138 38.97 -9.76 -2.78
N ALA A 139 39.00 -9.88 -4.12
CA ALA A 139 37.82 -9.70 -4.96
C ALA A 139 36.70 -10.67 -4.57
N VAL A 140 37.03 -11.96 -4.46
CA VAL A 140 36.07 -13.02 -4.10
C VAL A 140 35.48 -12.78 -2.71
N THR A 141 36.32 -12.43 -1.73
CA THR A 141 35.89 -12.17 -0.35
C THR A 141 34.99 -10.93 -0.26
N ALA A 142 35.37 -9.83 -0.92
CA ALA A 142 34.62 -8.59 -0.92
C ALA A 142 33.26 -8.75 -1.61
N PHE A 143 33.23 -9.32 -2.81
CA PHE A 143 31.99 -9.59 -3.53
C PHE A 143 31.06 -10.51 -2.72
N SER A 144 31.59 -11.62 -2.20
CA SER A 144 30.77 -12.58 -1.44
C SER A 144 30.14 -11.93 -0.21
N SER A 145 30.87 -11.06 0.49
CA SER A 145 30.36 -10.33 1.64
C SER A 145 29.24 -9.35 1.26
N ILE A 146 29.43 -8.57 0.18
CA ILE A 146 28.44 -7.61 -0.34
C ILE A 146 27.16 -8.35 -0.79
N ALA A 147 27.32 -9.39 -1.59
CA ALA A 147 26.21 -10.17 -2.12
C ALA A 147 25.45 -10.92 -1.02
N TYR A 148 26.16 -11.44 0.01
CA TYR A 148 25.53 -12.04 1.18
C TYR A 148 24.73 -11.02 2.00
N ALA A 149 25.31 -9.84 2.27
CA ALA A 149 24.61 -8.76 2.96
C ALA A 149 23.35 -8.30 2.20
N GLY A 150 23.46 -8.16 0.87
CA GLY A 150 22.32 -7.85 -0.01
C GLY A 150 21.24 -8.93 0.05
N SER A 151 21.61 -10.20 -0.01
CA SER A 151 20.68 -11.33 0.11
C SER A 151 19.95 -11.35 1.45
N ILE A 152 20.66 -11.07 2.56
CA ILE A 152 20.03 -10.91 3.88
C ILE A 152 19.03 -9.77 3.87
N PHE A 153 19.39 -8.61 3.32
CA PHE A 153 18.49 -7.46 3.27
C PHE A 153 17.19 -7.80 2.50
N PHE A 154 17.29 -8.34 1.29
CA PHE A 154 16.11 -8.75 0.51
C PHE A 154 15.27 -9.80 1.24
N LYS A 155 15.90 -10.81 1.85
CA LYS A 155 15.17 -11.91 2.51
C LYS A 155 14.57 -11.49 3.85
N LYS A 156 15.37 -10.92 4.75
CA LYS A 156 14.95 -10.61 6.12
C LYS A 156 14.14 -9.33 6.23
N VAL A 157 14.40 -8.34 5.39
CA VAL A 157 13.71 -7.03 5.45
C VAL A 157 12.54 -6.99 4.47
N LEU A 158 12.75 -7.36 3.20
CA LEU A 158 11.73 -7.20 2.15
C LEU A 158 10.83 -8.41 1.92
N LEU A 159 11.13 -9.56 2.51
CA LEU A 159 10.35 -10.80 2.31
C LEU A 159 9.93 -11.47 3.63
N SER A 160 10.30 -10.92 4.79
CA SER A 160 9.71 -11.35 6.06
C SER A 160 8.40 -10.61 6.30
N PRO A 161 7.27 -11.30 6.53
CA PRO A 161 6.05 -10.66 7.00
C PRO A 161 6.28 -10.09 8.42
N PRO A 162 5.70 -8.93 8.75
CA PRO A 162 5.90 -8.27 10.04
C PRO A 162 5.07 -8.92 11.17
N CYS A 163 3.96 -9.59 10.81
CA CYS A 163 3.03 -10.21 11.74
C CYS A 163 2.49 -11.54 11.16
N ASN A 164 1.87 -12.36 12.01
CA ASN A 164 1.22 -13.62 11.60
C ASN A 164 -0.16 -13.74 12.26
N PRO A 165 -1.26 -13.95 11.51
CA PRO A 165 -1.35 -13.98 10.04
C PRO A 165 -1.12 -12.60 9.41
N TYR A 166 -0.47 -12.58 8.24
CA TYR A 166 -0.27 -11.38 7.43
C TYR A 166 -1.32 -11.33 6.31
N PRO A 167 -2.21 -10.31 6.28
CA PRO A 167 -3.37 -10.31 5.39
C PRO A 167 -3.08 -9.84 3.96
N ARG A 168 -1.89 -9.26 3.70
CA ARG A 168 -1.49 -8.67 2.41
C ARG A 168 -0.67 -9.65 1.55
N PRO A 169 -0.64 -9.47 0.22
CA PRO A 169 0.26 -10.23 -0.66
C PRO A 169 1.73 -9.93 -0.38
N LEU A 170 2.57 -10.95 -0.24
CA LEU A 170 3.99 -10.75 0.05
C LEU A 170 4.80 -10.52 -1.23
N HIS A 171 5.18 -9.26 -1.50
CA HIS A 171 6.09 -8.90 -2.59
C HIS A 171 7.08 -7.79 -2.16
N PRO A 172 8.36 -7.81 -2.60
CA PRO A 172 9.39 -6.87 -2.16
C PRO A 172 9.01 -5.38 -2.22
N ARG A 173 8.31 -4.96 -3.28
CA ARG A 173 7.83 -3.57 -3.41
C ARG A 173 6.88 -3.16 -2.31
N LEU A 174 5.91 -4.01 -1.99
CA LEU A 174 4.95 -3.72 -0.93
C LEU A 174 5.67 -3.67 0.42
N ARG A 175 6.48 -4.69 0.71
CA ARG A 175 7.25 -4.75 1.95
C ARG A 175 8.22 -3.60 2.11
N PHE A 176 8.81 -3.09 1.03
CA PHE A 176 9.65 -1.90 1.09
C PHE A 176 8.85 -0.66 1.48
N ARG A 177 7.65 -0.49 0.93
CA ARG A 177 6.76 0.62 1.27
C ARG A 177 6.29 0.54 2.71
N GLU A 178 5.89 -0.65 3.16
CA GLU A 178 5.57 -0.90 4.56
C GLU A 178 6.78 -0.64 5.46
N TRP A 179 7.95 -1.21 5.17
CA TRP A 179 9.15 -0.95 5.97
C TRP A 179 9.45 0.55 6.07
N LYS A 180 9.35 1.29 4.95
CA LYS A 180 9.48 2.75 4.93
C LYS A 180 8.42 3.45 5.80
N SER A 181 7.16 3.01 5.74
CA SER A 181 6.05 3.63 6.45
C SER A 181 5.98 3.28 7.94
N CYS A 182 6.33 2.05 8.33
CA CYS A 182 6.10 1.49 9.66
C CYS A 182 7.37 1.47 10.53
N GLN A 183 8.54 1.23 9.94
CA GLN A 183 9.76 0.90 10.69
C GLN A 183 10.83 2.01 10.63
N ILE A 184 10.78 2.87 9.61
CA ILE A 184 11.70 4.00 9.52
C ILE A 184 11.15 5.15 10.37
N ARG A 185 11.84 5.46 11.48
CA ARG A 185 11.63 6.72 12.20
C ARG A 185 12.01 7.88 11.28
N LYS A 186 11.09 8.83 11.08
CA LYS A 186 11.38 10.11 10.41
C LYS A 186 12.50 10.80 11.20
N ARG A 187 13.65 11.04 10.57
CA ARG A 187 14.74 11.82 11.19
C ARG A 187 14.52 13.29 10.85
N PRO A 188 14.93 14.25 11.68
CA PRO A 188 14.71 15.68 11.40
C PRO A 188 15.21 16.14 10.01
N TRP A 189 16.25 15.49 9.50
CA TRP A 189 16.88 15.83 8.21
C TRP A 189 16.24 15.15 6.99
N THR A 190 15.29 14.22 7.16
CA THR A 190 14.67 13.55 6.00
C THR A 190 13.85 14.53 5.16
N ASP A 191 13.33 15.60 5.76
CA ASP A 191 12.63 16.67 5.04
C ASP A 191 13.59 17.52 4.18
N VAL A 192 14.91 17.49 4.47
CA VAL A 192 15.94 18.24 3.74
C VAL A 192 16.42 17.49 2.49
N PHE A 193 16.41 16.15 2.50
CA PHE A 193 16.96 15.32 1.42
C PHE A 193 15.92 14.61 0.54
N HIS A 194 14.62 14.68 0.87
CA HIS A 194 13.54 14.27 -0.04
C HIS A 194 13.18 15.40 -1.01
N PHE A 195 14.03 15.59 -2.02
CA PHE A 195 13.93 16.66 -3.02
C PHE A 195 12.64 16.63 -3.87
N GLU A 196 11.96 15.48 -3.98
CA GLU A 196 10.89 15.28 -4.98
C GLU A 196 9.45 15.49 -4.47
N ASP A 197 9.12 15.28 -3.18
CA ASP A 197 7.71 15.24 -2.74
C ASP A 197 7.30 16.23 -1.61
N ALA A 198 8.25 16.76 -0.83
CA ALA A 198 7.91 17.53 0.39
C ALA A 198 8.27 19.03 0.34
N LEU A 199 9.35 19.40 -0.36
CA LEU A 199 9.94 20.73 -0.18
C LEU A 199 9.18 21.86 -0.92
N TYR A 200 8.50 21.57 -2.04
CA TYR A 200 8.05 22.65 -2.93
C TYR A 200 6.62 23.16 -2.74
N TYR A 201 5.63 22.32 -2.41
CA TYR A 201 4.25 22.82 -2.31
C TYR A 201 3.80 23.09 -0.87
N HIS A 202 3.99 22.17 0.07
CA HIS A 202 3.49 22.36 1.44
C HIS A 202 4.24 23.47 2.19
N THR A 203 5.57 23.51 2.11
CA THR A 203 6.39 24.55 2.74
C THR A 203 6.15 25.92 2.08
N LEU A 204 6.14 25.99 0.76
CA LEU A 204 5.86 27.23 0.03
C LEU A 204 4.44 27.72 0.31
N LEU A 205 3.45 26.83 0.25
CA LEU A 205 2.05 27.14 0.57
C LEU A 205 1.93 27.62 2.02
N TYR A 206 2.58 26.96 2.97
CA TYR A 206 2.61 27.40 4.37
C TYR A 206 3.18 28.81 4.51
N MET A 207 4.34 29.09 3.88
CA MET A 207 4.94 30.44 3.89
C MET A 207 4.01 31.47 3.27
N ILE A 208 3.41 31.18 2.11
CA ILE A 208 2.44 32.07 1.44
C ILE A 208 1.24 32.35 2.35
N LEU A 209 0.62 31.31 2.92
CA LEU A 209 -0.54 31.45 3.80
C LEU A 209 -0.22 32.22 5.09
N ARG A 210 1.01 32.09 5.61
CA ARG A 210 1.53 32.87 6.75
C ARG A 210 1.72 34.34 6.38
N ILE A 211 2.36 34.63 5.25
CA ILE A 211 2.57 36.01 4.74
C ILE A 211 1.22 36.70 4.50
N LEU A 212 0.25 35.98 3.94
CA LEU A 212 -1.12 36.48 3.73
C LEU A 212 -1.94 36.59 5.03
N GLY A 213 -1.44 36.11 6.17
CA GLY A 213 -2.13 36.18 7.46
C GLY A 213 -3.34 35.25 7.59
N ILE A 214 -3.54 34.30 6.66
CA ILE A 214 -4.73 33.44 6.61
C ILE A 214 -4.50 32.01 7.10
N TYR A 215 -3.27 31.64 7.48
CA TYR A 215 -2.95 30.29 7.95
C TYR A 215 -3.80 29.85 9.15
N GLU A 216 -3.92 30.71 10.18
CA GLU A 216 -4.69 30.40 11.39
C GLU A 216 -6.20 30.28 11.12
N ILE A 217 -6.71 30.95 10.09
CA ILE A 217 -8.08 30.74 9.59
C ILE A 217 -8.21 29.31 9.07
N GLY A 218 -7.25 28.87 8.26
CA GLY A 218 -7.19 27.50 7.75
C GLY A 218 -7.12 26.45 8.86
N VAL A 219 -6.31 26.66 9.89
CA VAL A 219 -6.21 25.77 11.06
C VAL A 219 -7.54 25.72 11.82
N ARG A 220 -8.19 26.87 12.06
CA ARG A 220 -9.52 26.90 12.70
C ARG A 220 -10.57 26.18 11.88
N ASN A 221 -10.48 26.24 10.55
CA ASN A 221 -11.36 25.49 9.65
C ASN A 221 -11.11 23.99 9.72
N ALA A 222 -9.84 23.57 9.79
CA ALA A 222 -9.46 22.17 9.94
C ALA A 222 -9.92 21.58 11.29
N LEU A 223 -9.88 22.37 12.36
CA LEU A 223 -10.33 21.97 13.70
C LEU A 223 -11.85 22.01 13.89
N SER A 224 -12.58 22.57 12.94
CA SER A 224 -14.03 22.68 12.97
C SER A 224 -14.66 21.47 12.30
N ILE A 225 -15.18 20.56 13.12
CA ILE A 225 -15.80 19.31 12.69
C ILE A 225 -17.31 19.48 12.65
N ASN A 226 -17.88 19.33 11.46
CA ASN A 226 -19.33 19.35 11.26
C ASN A 226 -19.93 17.96 11.47
N THR A 227 -21.18 17.90 11.92
CA THR A 227 -21.95 16.65 11.96
C THR A 227 -22.97 16.66 10.82
N ASN A 228 -22.70 15.90 9.78
CA ASN A 228 -23.56 15.78 8.61
C ASN A 228 -24.46 14.56 8.74
N ARG A 229 -25.71 14.66 8.26
CA ARG A 229 -26.69 13.56 8.27
C ARG A 229 -27.15 13.29 6.85
N VAL A 230 -27.00 12.06 6.37
CA VAL A 230 -27.37 11.67 5.01
C VAL A 230 -28.20 10.39 5.05
N SER A 231 -29.26 10.32 4.25
CA SER A 231 -30.06 9.10 4.09
C SER A 231 -29.87 8.50 2.70
N PHE A 232 -29.75 7.18 2.61
CA PHE A 232 -29.73 6.44 1.34
C PHE A 232 -30.93 5.51 1.28
N PHE A 233 -31.56 5.44 0.10
CA PHE A 233 -32.78 4.69 -0.12
C PHE A 233 -32.51 3.57 -1.11
N PHE A 234 -32.91 2.35 -0.77
CA PHE A 234 -32.67 1.17 -1.59
C PHE A 234 -33.91 0.27 -1.68
N PRO A 235 -34.23 -0.28 -2.85
CA PRO A 235 -35.38 -1.18 -3.04
C PRO A 235 -35.14 -2.59 -2.47
N ASP A 236 -33.88 -2.95 -2.25
CA ASP A 236 -33.38 -4.25 -1.83
C ASP A 236 -32.72 -4.22 -0.44
N LEU A 237 -32.88 -3.13 0.32
CA LEU A 237 -32.50 -3.11 1.73
C LEU A 237 -33.41 -4.09 2.51
N PRO A 238 -32.84 -5.02 3.31
CA PRO A 238 -33.66 -5.90 4.14
C PRO A 238 -34.44 -5.09 5.18
N VAL A 239 -35.69 -5.46 5.43
CA VAL A 239 -36.65 -4.61 6.15
C VAL A 239 -36.24 -4.40 7.61
N ALA A 240 -35.62 -5.39 8.26
CA ALA A 240 -35.09 -5.29 9.62
C ALA A 240 -33.94 -4.28 9.76
N PHE A 241 -33.42 -3.75 8.66
CA PHE A 241 -32.40 -2.70 8.62
C PHE A 241 -32.95 -1.35 8.12
N ASP A 242 -34.27 -1.18 7.98
CA ASP A 242 -34.84 0.15 7.74
C ASP A 242 -34.56 1.08 8.94
N GLY A 243 -33.97 2.24 8.65
CA GLY A 243 -33.55 3.19 9.66
C GLY A 243 -32.19 2.87 10.30
N TYR A 244 -31.44 1.86 9.80
CA TYR A 244 -30.12 1.51 10.33
C TYR A 244 -29.15 2.69 10.23
N ARG A 245 -28.54 3.09 11.36
CA ARG A 245 -27.70 4.28 11.50
C ARG A 245 -26.22 3.90 11.60
N ILE A 246 -25.41 4.48 10.72
CA ILE A 246 -23.95 4.30 10.68
C ILE A 246 -23.28 5.64 10.98
N LEU A 247 -22.44 5.70 12.01
CA LEU A 247 -21.47 6.78 12.18
C LEU A 247 -20.25 6.48 11.31
N PHE A 248 -20.05 7.25 10.25
CA PHE A 248 -18.90 7.15 9.37
C PHE A 248 -17.92 8.30 9.63
N MET A 249 -16.67 7.95 9.90
CA MET A 249 -15.57 8.89 10.11
C MET A 249 -14.32 8.38 9.41
N THR A 250 -13.58 9.25 8.74
CA THR A 250 -12.38 8.90 7.95
C THR A 250 -11.38 10.06 8.00
N ASP A 251 -10.13 9.80 7.63
CA ASP A 251 -9.07 10.80 7.56
C ASP A 251 -8.92 11.55 8.89
N LEU A 252 -8.81 10.80 9.99
CA LEU A 252 -8.83 11.34 11.34
C LEU A 252 -7.59 12.18 11.63
N HIS A 253 -6.42 11.72 11.19
CA HIS A 253 -5.10 12.33 11.43
C HIS A 253 -4.96 12.89 12.86
N LEU A 254 -5.17 12.00 13.85
CA LEU A 254 -5.36 12.37 15.26
C LEU A 254 -4.14 13.05 15.90
N ASP A 255 -2.96 12.83 15.33
CA ASP A 255 -1.68 13.40 15.72
C ASP A 255 -1.24 14.59 14.86
N GLY A 256 -2.09 15.05 13.93
CA GLY A 256 -1.80 16.20 13.07
C GLY A 256 -1.90 17.57 13.77
N HIS A 257 -2.67 17.64 14.86
CA HIS A 257 -2.79 18.84 15.68
C HIS A 257 -3.27 18.51 17.11
N PRO A 258 -2.70 19.08 18.20
CA PRO A 258 -3.04 18.71 19.59
C PRO A 258 -4.54 18.75 19.94
N ARG A 259 -5.28 19.72 19.38
CA ARG A 259 -6.73 19.91 19.60
C ARG A 259 -7.68 18.99 18.80
N ILE A 260 -7.21 18.24 17.79
CA ILE A 260 -8.14 17.54 16.88
C ILE A 260 -8.91 16.43 17.58
N THR A 261 -8.23 15.62 18.39
CA THR A 261 -8.82 14.49 19.13
C THR A 261 -9.90 14.96 20.12
N ASP A 262 -9.64 16.05 20.84
CA ASP A 262 -10.61 16.61 21.79
C ASP A 262 -11.83 17.21 21.09
N ASN A 263 -11.63 17.88 19.96
CA ASN A 263 -12.74 18.40 19.16
C ASN A 263 -13.58 17.26 18.58
N LEU A 264 -12.95 16.18 18.12
CA LEU A 264 -13.65 14.99 17.63
C LEU A 264 -14.45 14.34 18.75
N ARG A 265 -13.86 14.17 19.95
CA ARG A 265 -14.56 13.66 21.13
C ARG A 265 -15.84 14.46 21.42
N LYS A 266 -15.73 15.80 21.48
CA LYS A 266 -16.87 16.70 21.71
C LYS A 266 -17.95 16.59 20.62
N SER A 267 -17.55 16.34 19.38
CA SER A 267 -18.51 16.09 18.29
C SER A 267 -19.23 14.75 18.45
N ILE A 268 -18.52 13.69 18.83
CA ILE A 268 -19.11 12.36 19.09
C ILE A 268 -20.00 12.37 20.33
N GLU A 269 -19.67 13.11 21.39
CA GLU A 269 -20.52 13.18 22.59
C GLU A 269 -21.93 13.70 22.27
N LYS A 270 -22.03 14.63 21.32
CA LYS A 270 -23.27 15.31 20.90
C LYS A 270 -24.18 14.49 19.99
N ILE A 271 -23.74 13.35 19.46
CA ILE A 271 -24.59 12.52 18.59
C ILE A 271 -25.40 11.51 19.43
N ASP A 272 -26.58 11.15 18.97
CA ASP A 272 -27.34 10.04 19.57
C ASP A 272 -26.68 8.68 19.29
N HIS A 273 -27.17 7.63 19.95
CA HIS A 273 -26.75 6.27 19.64
C HIS A 273 -26.99 5.92 18.15
N VAL A 274 -26.06 5.12 17.62
CA VAL A 274 -26.08 4.57 16.26
C VAL A 274 -25.99 3.05 16.32
N ASP A 275 -26.27 2.39 15.22
CA ASP A 275 -26.14 0.93 15.15
C ASP A 275 -24.68 0.52 14.96
N LEU A 276 -23.94 1.19 14.07
CA LEU A 276 -22.54 0.85 13.77
C LEU A 276 -21.65 2.10 13.70
N CYS A 277 -20.42 2.00 14.20
CA CYS A 277 -19.37 2.98 13.94
C CYS A 277 -18.38 2.41 12.91
N VAL A 278 -18.09 3.19 11.88
CA VAL A 278 -17.19 2.84 10.78
C VAL A 278 -16.07 3.86 10.70
N LEU A 279 -14.84 3.38 10.81
CA LEU A 279 -13.61 4.15 10.66
C LEU A 279 -12.99 3.88 9.29
N GLY A 280 -12.96 4.89 8.42
CA GLY A 280 -12.55 4.80 7.02
C GLY A 280 -11.05 4.90 6.73
N GLY A 281 -10.18 4.82 7.74
CA GLY A 281 -8.72 4.92 7.59
C GLY A 281 -8.14 6.32 7.76
N ASP A 282 -6.82 6.42 7.60
CA ASP A 282 -5.96 7.59 7.83
C ASP A 282 -6.04 8.11 9.27
N TYR A 283 -5.61 7.26 10.22
CA TYR A 283 -5.60 7.59 11.64
C TYR A 283 -4.46 8.52 12.03
N ARG A 284 -3.31 8.38 11.36
CA ARG A 284 -2.10 9.17 11.62
C ARG A 284 -1.85 10.20 10.52
N PHE A 285 -1.15 11.28 10.86
CA PHE A 285 -0.90 12.42 9.99
C PHE A 285 0.25 12.18 9.01
N GLU A 286 1.34 11.58 9.46
CA GLU A 286 2.51 11.32 8.61
C GLU A 286 2.40 9.98 7.87
N THR A 287 3.05 9.85 6.71
CA THR A 287 3.10 8.58 5.94
C THR A 287 4.30 7.71 6.29
N VAL A 288 5.20 8.23 7.14
CA VAL A 288 6.41 7.57 7.66
C VAL A 288 6.64 7.99 9.12
N GLY A 289 7.33 7.15 9.90
CA GLY A 289 7.67 7.48 11.28
C GLY A 289 6.75 6.85 12.33
N ASP A 290 6.84 7.38 13.55
CA ASP A 290 6.14 6.84 14.72
C ASP A 290 4.63 7.07 14.61
N PHE A 291 3.84 6.01 14.76
CA PHE A 291 2.37 6.02 14.76
C PHE A 291 1.77 5.82 16.15
N ALA A 292 2.61 5.61 17.18
CA ALA A 292 2.15 5.39 18.55
C ALA A 292 1.25 6.52 19.09
N PRO A 293 1.48 7.82 18.79
CA PRO A 293 0.57 8.88 19.21
C PRO A 293 -0.84 8.71 18.66
N ALA A 294 -0.99 8.50 17.34
CA ALA A 294 -2.28 8.28 16.70
C ALA A 294 -3.02 7.05 17.28
N VAL A 295 -2.30 5.95 17.52
CA VAL A 295 -2.86 4.76 18.19
C VAL A 295 -3.31 5.08 19.60
N GLY A 296 -2.54 5.87 20.37
CA GLY A 296 -2.91 6.31 21.71
C GLY A 296 -4.19 7.14 21.71
N TYR A 297 -4.32 8.09 20.79
CA TYR A 297 -5.53 8.91 20.64
C TYR A 297 -6.74 8.07 20.24
N LEU A 298 -6.58 7.16 19.27
CA LEU A 298 -7.66 6.27 18.85
C LEU A 298 -8.11 5.33 19.98
N LYS A 299 -7.17 4.79 20.77
CA LYS A 299 -7.48 4.02 21.99
C LYS A 299 -8.28 4.84 23.00
N SER A 300 -8.00 6.14 23.12
CA SER A 300 -8.73 7.02 24.04
C SER A 300 -10.17 7.31 23.60
N LEU A 301 -10.46 7.23 22.30
CA LEU A 301 -11.80 7.44 21.73
C LEU A 301 -12.64 6.17 21.71
N LEU A 302 -12.01 4.99 21.63
CA LEU A 302 -12.69 3.73 21.43
C LEU A 302 -13.79 3.43 22.46
N PRO A 303 -13.63 3.68 23.78
CA PRO A 303 -14.71 3.46 24.75
C PRO A 303 -15.97 4.28 24.43
N LEU A 304 -15.80 5.54 24.03
CA LEU A 304 -16.91 6.41 23.64
C LEU A 304 -17.59 5.89 22.36
N LEU A 305 -16.81 5.45 21.37
CA LEU A 305 -17.34 4.89 20.12
C LEU A 305 -18.14 3.61 20.37
N THR A 306 -17.60 2.69 21.17
CA THR A 306 -18.27 1.44 21.55
C THR A 306 -19.55 1.71 22.34
N ALA A 307 -19.56 2.70 23.23
CA ALA A 307 -20.77 3.09 23.96
C ALA A 307 -21.86 3.68 23.04
N LYS A 308 -21.48 4.33 21.93
CA LYS A 308 -22.41 4.91 20.97
C LYS A 308 -22.94 3.90 19.94
N ALA A 309 -22.20 2.84 19.62
CA ALA A 309 -22.49 1.92 18.52
C ALA A 309 -22.87 0.52 19.00
N ARG A 310 -24.14 0.14 18.83
CA ARG A 310 -24.71 -1.13 19.30
C ARG A 310 -24.02 -2.37 18.74
N ASP A 311 -23.75 -2.39 17.44
CA ASP A 311 -23.11 -3.49 16.73
C ASP A 311 -21.57 -3.35 16.69
N GLY A 312 -21.01 -2.40 17.46
CA GLY A 312 -19.58 -2.22 17.65
C GLY A 312 -18.92 -1.25 16.66
N VAL A 313 -17.59 -1.39 16.54
CA VAL A 313 -16.75 -0.49 15.73
C VAL A 313 -15.94 -1.31 14.74
N ILE A 314 -16.04 -0.97 13.46
CA ILE A 314 -15.23 -1.53 12.39
C ILE A 314 -14.32 -0.48 11.76
N ALA A 315 -13.22 -0.92 11.17
CA ALA A 315 -12.17 -0.07 10.60
C ALA A 315 -11.62 -0.63 9.29
N VAL A 316 -11.14 0.25 8.42
CA VAL A 316 -10.21 -0.08 7.32
C VAL A 316 -8.93 0.74 7.47
N LEU A 317 -7.87 0.35 6.78
CA LEU A 317 -6.61 1.10 6.74
C LEU A 317 -6.61 2.09 5.59
N GLY A 318 -6.06 3.28 5.84
CA GLY A 318 -5.79 4.27 4.80
C GLY A 318 -4.36 4.25 4.28
N ASN A 319 -4.03 5.20 3.41
CA ASN A 319 -2.69 5.28 2.83
C ASN A 319 -1.63 5.83 3.80
N HIS A 320 -2.04 6.51 4.87
CA HIS A 320 -1.15 6.91 5.96
C HIS A 320 -0.91 5.76 6.94
N ASP A 321 -1.79 4.77 6.97
CA ASP A 321 -1.78 3.73 8.00
C ASP A 321 -0.92 2.54 7.62
N CYS A 322 -0.16 2.06 8.59
CA CYS A 322 0.59 0.82 8.46
C CYS A 322 -0.22 -0.37 8.97
N ILE A 323 0.12 -1.58 8.50
CA ILE A 323 -0.56 -2.81 8.93
C ILE A 323 -0.37 -3.09 10.43
N GLU A 324 0.73 -2.63 11.02
CA GLU A 324 1.01 -2.73 12.45
C GLU A 324 0.01 -1.94 13.33
N ILE A 325 -0.72 -0.96 12.78
CA ILE A 325 -1.80 -0.29 13.50
C ILE A 325 -2.92 -1.27 13.85
N GLU A 326 -3.30 -2.16 12.93
CA GLU A 326 -4.31 -3.20 13.21
C GLU A 326 -3.93 -4.03 14.43
N GLU A 327 -2.67 -4.46 14.49
CA GLU A 327 -2.16 -5.33 15.55
C GLU A 327 -2.32 -4.69 16.93
N ALA A 328 -2.16 -3.37 17.04
CA ALA A 328 -2.32 -2.62 18.29
C ALA A 328 -3.75 -2.66 18.86
N PHE A 329 -4.74 -3.07 18.06
CA PHE A 329 -6.16 -3.18 18.42
C PHE A 329 -6.72 -4.61 18.38
N ARG A 330 -5.89 -5.60 18.04
CA ARG A 330 -6.28 -7.01 18.05
C ARG A 330 -6.89 -7.38 19.41
N ASN A 331 -8.11 -7.90 19.40
CA ASN A 331 -8.91 -8.26 20.58
C ASN A 331 -9.27 -7.10 21.52
N ARG A 332 -9.33 -5.85 21.04
CA ARG A 332 -9.64 -4.65 21.86
C ARG A 332 -10.94 -3.93 21.47
N GLY A 333 -11.90 -4.62 20.86
CA GLY A 333 -13.21 -4.05 20.54
C GLY A 333 -13.28 -3.20 19.26
N LEU A 334 -12.17 -3.10 18.52
CA LEU A 334 -12.11 -2.53 17.17
C LEU A 334 -11.74 -3.63 16.18
N LYS A 335 -12.61 -3.91 15.20
CA LYS A 335 -12.34 -4.91 14.17
C LYS A 335 -11.90 -4.25 12.87
N PHE A 336 -10.65 -4.47 12.48
CA PHE A 336 -10.16 -4.07 11.15
C PHE A 336 -10.62 -5.07 10.09
N LEU A 337 -11.02 -4.54 8.94
CA LEU A 337 -11.42 -5.28 7.76
C LEU A 337 -10.37 -5.07 6.66
N VAL A 338 -9.35 -5.92 6.64
CA VAL A 338 -8.25 -5.85 5.65
C VAL A 338 -8.52 -6.87 4.55
N ASN A 339 -9.27 -6.44 3.53
CA ASN A 339 -9.86 -7.33 2.51
C ASN A 339 -10.69 -8.45 3.16
N ASP A 340 -11.59 -8.06 4.07
CA ASP A 340 -12.44 -8.95 4.86
C ASP A 340 -13.82 -8.32 5.08
N HIS A 341 -14.73 -9.04 5.72
CA HIS A 341 -16.08 -8.56 5.99
C HIS A 341 -16.61 -8.96 7.37
N VAL A 342 -17.72 -8.32 7.74
CA VAL A 342 -18.60 -8.76 8.82
C VAL A 342 -20.04 -8.80 8.32
N ILE A 343 -20.79 -9.77 8.84
CA ILE A 343 -22.22 -9.90 8.57
C ILE A 343 -22.97 -9.60 9.86
N ILE A 344 -23.80 -8.56 9.82
CA ILE A 344 -24.71 -8.21 10.92
C ILE A 344 -26.04 -8.88 10.63
N LYS A 345 -26.57 -9.63 11.62
CA LYS A 345 -27.83 -10.36 11.48
C LYS A 345 -28.91 -9.75 12.35
N ARG A 346 -30.14 -9.75 11.85
CA ARG A 346 -31.38 -9.44 12.57
C ARG A 346 -32.41 -10.49 12.16
N GLY A 347 -32.64 -11.48 13.03
CA GLY A 347 -33.46 -12.65 12.69
C GLY A 347 -32.88 -13.41 11.48
N ASN A 348 -33.68 -13.56 10.43
CA ASN A 348 -33.30 -14.23 9.18
C ASN A 348 -32.70 -13.29 8.13
N GLU A 349 -32.69 -11.98 8.38
CA GLU A 349 -32.11 -10.99 7.48
C GLU A 349 -30.68 -10.62 7.92
N ALA A 350 -29.88 -10.18 6.96
CA ALA A 350 -28.50 -9.85 7.20
C ALA A 350 -28.02 -8.70 6.30
N LEU A 351 -27.00 -7.99 6.78
CA LEU A 351 -26.33 -6.93 6.05
C LEU A 351 -24.82 -7.15 6.13
N CYS A 352 -24.13 -7.04 4.99
CA CYS A 352 -22.69 -7.21 4.89
C CYS A 352 -21.98 -5.86 4.92
N PHE A 353 -20.99 -5.73 5.80
CA PHE A 353 -20.00 -4.66 5.74
C PHE A 353 -18.67 -5.26 5.33
N ALA A 354 -18.22 -4.94 4.12
CA ALA A 354 -16.94 -5.38 3.59
C ALA A 354 -15.94 -4.23 3.64
N GLY A 355 -14.71 -4.50 4.06
CA GLY A 355 -13.62 -3.54 4.05
C GLY A 355 -12.47 -4.01 3.18
N VAL A 356 -11.92 -3.11 2.38
CA VAL A 356 -10.71 -3.37 1.59
C VAL A 356 -9.52 -2.63 2.20
N ASP A 357 -8.34 -3.18 1.96
CA ASP A 357 -7.08 -2.53 2.26
C ASP A 357 -6.84 -1.33 1.33
N ASP A 358 -5.76 -0.56 1.54
CA ASP A 358 -5.52 0.69 0.83
C ASP A 358 -5.34 0.48 -0.70
N PRO A 359 -6.24 1.06 -1.53
CA PRO A 359 -6.11 1.02 -2.99
C PRO A 359 -5.10 2.02 -3.56
N HIS A 360 -4.71 3.05 -2.78
CA HIS A 360 -4.03 4.23 -3.33
C HIS A 360 -2.51 4.14 -3.24
N TYR A 361 -1.99 4.13 -2.01
CA TYR A 361 -0.56 3.98 -1.75
C TYR A 361 -0.23 2.50 -1.87
N TYR A 362 -0.50 1.65 -0.88
CA TYR A 362 -0.09 0.25 -0.86
C TYR A 362 -0.66 -0.58 -2.03
N ARG A 363 -1.78 -0.18 -2.63
CA ARG A 363 -2.46 -0.87 -3.74
C ARG A 363 -2.74 -2.34 -3.42
N CYS A 364 -3.25 -2.57 -2.20
CA CYS A 364 -3.53 -3.89 -1.66
C CYS A 364 -5.03 -4.19 -1.55
N ALA A 365 -5.89 -3.26 -1.97
CA ALA A 365 -7.33 -3.49 -2.06
C ALA A 365 -7.65 -4.72 -2.92
N ASP A 366 -8.50 -5.60 -2.41
CA ASP A 366 -9.00 -6.79 -3.10
C ASP A 366 -10.46 -7.00 -2.73
N VAL A 367 -11.37 -6.50 -3.58
CA VAL A 367 -12.82 -6.55 -3.35
C VAL A 367 -13.31 -8.00 -3.39
N GLY A 368 -12.76 -8.81 -4.30
CA GLY A 368 -13.11 -10.23 -4.42
C GLY A 368 -12.76 -11.03 -3.18
N LYS A 369 -11.59 -10.76 -2.57
CA LYS A 369 -11.19 -11.35 -1.29
C LYS A 369 -12.09 -10.87 -0.15
N ALA A 370 -12.40 -9.57 -0.09
CA ALA A 370 -13.27 -9.00 0.93
C ALA A 370 -14.67 -9.63 0.93
N LEU A 371 -15.21 -9.94 -0.24
CA LEU A 371 -16.54 -10.53 -0.42
C LEU A 371 -16.51 -12.06 -0.59
N ARG A 372 -15.36 -12.71 -0.36
CA ARG A 372 -15.28 -14.16 -0.52
C ARG A 372 -16.17 -14.86 0.50
N GLY A 373 -17.10 -15.68 0.02
CA GLY A 373 -18.04 -16.42 0.87
C GLY A 373 -19.29 -15.62 1.26
N THR A 374 -19.43 -14.38 0.79
CA THR A 374 -20.72 -13.68 0.88
C THR A 374 -21.64 -14.16 -0.26
N GLY A 375 -22.94 -14.26 0.03
CA GLY A 375 -23.93 -14.52 -1.02
C GLY A 375 -24.06 -13.31 -1.95
N ARG A 376 -24.25 -13.53 -3.26
CA ARG A 376 -24.38 -12.45 -4.24
C ARG A 376 -25.57 -11.52 -4.00
N ASP A 377 -26.60 -12.02 -3.32
CA ASP A 377 -27.85 -11.29 -3.06
C ASP A 377 -27.85 -10.56 -1.71
N LEU A 378 -26.74 -10.61 -0.96
CA LEU A 378 -26.64 -9.97 0.34
C LEU A 378 -26.38 -8.47 0.19
N PHE A 379 -27.24 -7.63 0.78
CA PHE A 379 -27.05 -6.19 0.79
C PHE A 379 -25.68 -5.84 1.38
N THR A 380 -24.84 -5.18 0.59
CA THR A 380 -23.43 -4.97 0.89
C THR A 380 -23.05 -3.49 0.90
N VAL A 381 -22.50 -3.07 2.04
CA VAL A 381 -21.82 -1.79 2.22
C VAL A 381 -20.31 -2.03 2.14
N LEU A 382 -19.64 -1.43 1.15
CA LEU A 382 -18.19 -1.47 1.03
C LEU A 382 -17.57 -0.23 1.67
N ILE A 383 -16.58 -0.46 2.52
CA ILE A 383 -15.72 0.57 3.10
C ILE A 383 -14.37 0.47 2.40
N SER A 384 -13.95 1.56 1.77
CA SER A 384 -12.62 1.71 1.19
C SER A 384 -12.11 3.07 1.60
N HIS A 385 -10.83 3.21 1.93
CA HIS A 385 -10.31 4.51 2.30
C HIS A 385 -10.45 5.54 1.16
N SER A 386 -10.17 5.13 -0.09
CA SER A 386 -10.29 5.98 -1.28
C SER A 386 -11.39 5.53 -2.25
N PRO A 387 -11.84 6.38 -3.19
CA PRO A 387 -12.85 6.02 -4.19
C PRO A 387 -12.31 5.15 -5.34
N GLU A 388 -11.03 4.77 -5.36
CA GLU A 388 -10.38 4.23 -6.57
C GLU A 388 -10.89 2.86 -7.04
N VAL A 389 -11.49 2.05 -6.17
CA VAL A 389 -12.00 0.70 -6.49
C VAL A 389 -13.49 0.67 -6.86
N TYR A 390 -14.13 1.83 -7.08
CA TYR A 390 -15.57 1.91 -7.38
C TYR A 390 -16.03 1.02 -8.55
N LYS A 391 -15.22 0.87 -9.60
CA LYS A 391 -15.55 0.03 -10.76
C LYS A 391 -15.56 -1.45 -10.39
N GLU A 392 -14.60 -1.87 -9.58
CA GLU A 392 -14.51 -3.25 -9.10
C GLU A 392 -15.63 -3.55 -8.11
N ALA A 393 -15.88 -2.64 -7.15
CA ALA A 393 -17.00 -2.71 -6.22
C ALA A 393 -18.35 -2.92 -6.94
N HIS A 394 -18.60 -2.13 -7.99
CA HIS A 394 -19.80 -2.28 -8.80
C HIS A 394 -19.89 -3.66 -9.48
N ARG A 395 -18.78 -4.21 -10.01
CA ARG A 395 -18.74 -5.54 -10.62
C ARG A 395 -19.06 -6.66 -9.63
N PHE A 396 -18.78 -6.45 -8.35
CA PHE A 396 -19.12 -7.39 -7.27
C PHE A 396 -20.50 -7.15 -6.66
N GLY A 397 -21.31 -6.23 -7.19
CA GLY A 397 -22.69 -6.02 -6.75
C GLY A 397 -22.81 -5.23 -5.43
N VAL A 398 -21.82 -4.41 -5.08
CA VAL A 398 -21.91 -3.53 -3.90
C VAL A 398 -23.07 -2.54 -4.04
N ASN A 399 -23.88 -2.39 -2.98
CA ASN A 399 -25.02 -1.46 -2.93
C ASN A 399 -24.60 -0.05 -2.52
N LEU A 400 -23.80 0.06 -1.46
CA LEU A 400 -23.34 1.33 -0.90
C LEU A 400 -21.80 1.35 -0.74
N TYR A 401 -21.16 2.39 -1.24
CA TYR A 401 -19.71 2.60 -1.14
C TYR A 401 -19.39 3.79 -0.24
N LEU A 402 -18.57 3.60 0.80
CA LEU A 402 -18.16 4.65 1.73
C LEU A 402 -16.65 4.85 1.66
N CYS A 403 -16.21 6.09 1.47
CA CYS A 403 -14.78 6.45 1.47
C CYS A 403 -14.49 7.88 1.92
N GLY A 404 -13.20 8.17 2.09
CA GLY A 404 -12.63 9.49 2.37
C GLY A 404 -11.51 9.81 1.38
N HIS A 405 -10.29 10.02 1.89
CA HIS A 405 -9.02 10.23 1.18
C HIS A 405 -8.88 11.57 0.45
N THR A 406 -9.97 12.07 -0.13
CA THR A 406 -9.91 13.26 -0.98
C THR A 406 -9.94 14.56 -0.20
N HIS A 407 -10.30 14.53 1.09
CA HIS A 407 -10.53 15.68 1.97
C HIS A 407 -11.51 16.74 1.42
N ALA A 408 -12.40 16.38 0.49
CA ALA A 408 -13.14 17.34 -0.33
C ALA A 408 -12.24 18.40 -1.00
N GLY A 409 -10.99 18.00 -1.28
CA GLY A 409 -9.90 18.77 -1.84
C GLY A 409 -9.03 19.56 -0.87
N GLN A 410 -9.43 19.68 0.41
CA GLN A 410 -8.78 20.45 1.49
C GLN A 410 -8.61 21.97 1.22
N PHE A 411 -8.17 22.35 0.03
CA PHE A 411 -8.07 23.68 -0.53
C PHE A 411 -9.03 23.78 -1.71
N SER A 412 -10.25 24.19 -1.41
CA SER A 412 -11.30 24.45 -2.40
C SER A 412 -11.49 25.94 -2.56
N LEU A 413 -11.34 26.42 -3.80
CA LEU A 413 -11.52 27.83 -4.14
C LEU A 413 -12.98 28.09 -4.50
N PRO A 414 -13.57 29.23 -4.08
CA PRO A 414 -14.91 29.60 -4.49
C PRO A 414 -15.05 29.58 -6.02
N ARG A 415 -16.13 28.99 -6.53
CA ARG A 415 -16.48 28.85 -7.97
C ARG A 415 -15.54 27.98 -8.82
N VAL A 416 -14.31 27.72 -8.40
CA VAL A 416 -13.35 26.85 -9.11
C VAL A 416 -13.41 25.41 -8.60
N GLY A 417 -13.66 25.24 -7.31
CA GLY A 417 -13.67 23.94 -6.64
C GLY A 417 -12.29 23.51 -6.13
N PRO A 418 -12.07 22.21 -5.91
CA PRO A 418 -10.85 21.71 -5.30
C PRO A 418 -9.64 21.89 -6.23
N VAL A 419 -8.56 22.47 -5.70
CA VAL A 419 -7.30 22.65 -6.45
C VAL A 419 -6.62 21.30 -6.67
N PHE A 420 -6.56 20.48 -5.63
CA PHE A 420 -6.07 19.11 -5.66
C PHE A 420 -7.05 18.21 -4.90
N THR A 421 -7.11 16.94 -5.26
CA THR A 421 -7.94 15.93 -4.54
C THR A 421 -7.16 14.68 -4.19
N HIS A 422 -5.89 14.60 -4.61
CA HIS A 422 -4.98 13.46 -4.42
C HIS A 422 -5.52 12.09 -4.86
N SER A 423 -6.63 12.05 -5.61
CA SER A 423 -7.23 10.82 -6.13
C SER A 423 -7.07 10.72 -7.65
N ARG A 424 -6.98 9.48 -8.16
CA ARG A 424 -7.00 9.19 -9.61
C ARG A 424 -8.41 9.15 -10.21
N THR A 425 -9.45 9.32 -9.40
CA THR A 425 -10.84 9.29 -9.87
C THR A 425 -11.32 10.65 -10.38
N GLY A 426 -12.36 10.66 -11.21
CA GLY A 426 -12.98 11.90 -11.68
C GLY A 426 -13.58 12.74 -10.54
N ARG A 427 -13.68 14.06 -10.76
CA ARG A 427 -14.15 15.03 -9.75
C ARG A 427 -15.50 14.66 -9.12
N ARG A 428 -16.42 13.97 -9.80
CA ARG A 428 -17.71 13.59 -9.19
C ARG A 428 -17.61 12.70 -7.94
N PHE A 429 -16.45 12.08 -7.70
CA PHE A 429 -16.23 11.19 -6.55
C PHE A 429 -15.51 11.87 -5.38
N HIS A 430 -15.22 13.18 -5.44
CA HIS A 430 -14.35 13.83 -4.46
C HIS A 430 -15.05 14.23 -3.16
N TYR A 431 -16.37 14.40 -3.14
CA TYR A 431 -17.10 14.78 -1.92
C TYR A 431 -18.61 14.54 -2.09
N GLY A 432 -19.26 14.14 -1.00
CA GLY A 432 -20.71 13.98 -0.92
C GLY A 432 -21.22 12.71 -1.60
N LYS A 433 -22.52 12.70 -1.89
CA LYS A 433 -23.20 11.57 -2.54
C LYS A 433 -22.83 11.47 -4.02
N TRP A 434 -22.64 10.25 -4.49
CA TRP A 434 -22.44 9.94 -5.90
C TRP A 434 -23.07 8.59 -6.25
N GLN A 435 -23.17 8.29 -7.54
CA GLN A 435 -23.70 7.02 -8.05
C GLN A 435 -22.84 6.50 -9.21
N TYR A 436 -22.76 5.17 -9.33
CA TYR A 436 -22.12 4.49 -10.45
C TYR A 436 -22.84 3.17 -10.74
N GLY A 437 -23.48 3.07 -11.91
CA GLY A 437 -24.41 1.97 -12.19
C GLY A 437 -25.55 1.97 -11.16
N GLY A 438 -25.87 0.79 -10.60
CA GLY A 438 -26.83 0.66 -9.49
C GLY A 438 -26.26 0.94 -8.09
N MET A 439 -24.95 1.21 -7.97
CA MET A 439 -24.29 1.44 -6.69
C MET A 439 -24.37 2.91 -6.29
N GLN A 440 -24.75 3.17 -5.04
CA GLN A 440 -24.68 4.50 -4.43
C GLN A 440 -23.37 4.64 -3.65
N GLY A 441 -22.88 5.86 -3.47
CA GLY A 441 -21.68 6.09 -2.69
C GLY A 441 -21.65 7.43 -1.99
N TYR A 442 -20.76 7.53 -1.00
CA TYR A 442 -20.47 8.74 -0.25
C TYR A 442 -18.97 8.90 -0.07
N THR A 443 -18.45 10.06 -0.49
CA THR A 443 -17.07 10.46 -0.18
C THR A 443 -17.09 11.54 0.89
N SER A 444 -16.52 11.23 2.04
CA SER A 444 -16.43 12.18 3.14
C SER A 444 -15.30 13.20 2.94
N SER A 445 -15.48 14.42 3.46
CA SER A 445 -14.40 15.39 3.58
C SER A 445 -13.38 15.00 4.65
N GLY A 446 -13.66 13.98 5.48
CA GLY A 446 -12.77 13.52 6.55
C GLY A 446 -12.75 14.43 7.77
N VAL A 447 -12.25 13.95 8.91
CA VAL A 447 -12.24 14.69 10.17
C VAL A 447 -11.07 15.68 10.26
N GLY A 448 -9.86 15.22 10.00
CA GLY A 448 -8.60 15.94 10.20
C GLY A 448 -8.17 16.75 8.97
N ALA A 449 -6.87 16.82 8.71
CA ALA A 449 -6.28 17.40 7.50
C ALA A 449 -4.96 16.68 7.23
N SER A 450 -4.47 16.69 5.99
CA SER A 450 -3.25 16.00 5.56
C SER A 450 -2.22 16.96 4.94
N GLY A 451 -0.94 16.65 5.10
CA GLY A 451 0.19 17.44 4.57
C GLY A 451 0.40 18.79 5.27
N LEU A 452 -0.52 19.73 5.07
CA LEU A 452 -0.60 20.98 5.83
C LEU A 452 -1.91 20.99 6.61
N PHE A 453 -1.84 21.16 7.94
CA PHE A 453 -3.02 21.12 8.82
C PHE A 453 -3.89 22.38 8.69
N ALA A 454 -4.51 22.60 7.53
CA ALA A 454 -5.34 23.75 7.22
C ALA A 454 -6.39 23.40 6.16
N ARG A 455 -7.59 23.97 6.25
CA ARG A 455 -8.69 23.81 5.28
C ARG A 455 -9.23 25.15 4.78
N TYR A 456 -9.49 25.26 3.49
CA TYR A 456 -10.10 26.44 2.85
C TYR A 456 -11.24 25.98 1.92
N GLY A 457 -12.41 26.62 2.04
CA GLY A 457 -13.61 26.22 1.28
C GLY A 457 -14.20 24.86 1.68
N THR A 458 -13.67 24.23 2.72
CA THR A 458 -14.13 22.95 3.28
C THR A 458 -13.92 22.91 4.80
N ARG A 459 -14.55 21.95 5.47
CA ARG A 459 -14.49 21.69 6.92
C ARG A 459 -14.29 20.19 7.14
N GLY A 460 -13.81 19.84 8.33
CA GLY A 460 -13.85 18.44 8.76
C GLY A 460 -15.30 18.00 8.98
N GLU A 461 -15.59 16.71 8.85
CA GLU A 461 -16.92 16.17 9.14
C GLU A 461 -16.88 14.80 9.84
N ILE A 462 -17.93 14.52 10.60
CA ILE A 462 -18.42 13.19 10.91
C ILE A 462 -19.78 13.02 10.25
N VAL A 463 -20.10 11.82 9.77
CA VAL A 463 -21.31 11.58 8.97
C VAL A 463 -22.18 10.54 9.63
N ILE A 464 -23.44 10.87 9.88
CA ILE A 464 -24.47 9.90 10.27
C ILE A 464 -25.23 9.49 9.01
N ILE A 465 -25.01 8.26 8.59
CA ILE A 465 -25.63 7.65 7.42
C ILE A 465 -26.83 6.84 7.90
N THR A 466 -28.01 7.07 7.31
CA THR A 466 -29.22 6.27 7.59
C THR A 466 -29.60 5.49 6.35
N LEU A 467 -29.74 4.17 6.49
CA LEU A 467 -30.25 3.30 5.43
C LEU A 467 -31.77 3.26 5.49
N ARG A 468 -32.43 3.36 4.35
CA ARG A 468 -33.88 3.35 4.23
C ARG A 468 -34.36 2.43 3.11
N CYS A 469 -35.47 1.76 3.34
CA CYS A 469 -36.20 1.10 2.28
C CYS A 469 -36.80 2.16 1.34
N LEU A 470 -36.81 1.88 0.04
CA LEU A 470 -37.48 2.72 -0.94
C LEU A 470 -38.97 2.34 -0.97
N ASP A 471 -39.87 3.27 -0.65
CA ASP A 471 -41.32 3.03 -0.62
C ASP A 471 -41.81 2.49 -1.98
N ARG A 472 -42.26 1.24 -2.01
CA ARG A 472 -42.74 0.58 -3.24
C ARG A 472 -44.04 1.20 -3.78
N GLU A 473 -44.79 1.95 -2.97
CA GLU A 473 -46.07 2.56 -3.37
C GLU A 473 -45.94 3.87 -4.16
N ARG A 474 -44.74 4.49 -4.22
CA ARG A 474 -44.50 5.76 -4.95
C ARG A 474 -43.86 5.60 -6.33
N ILE A 475 -43.61 4.37 -6.78
CA ILE A 475 -43.07 4.11 -8.12
C ILE A 475 -44.26 4.04 -9.09
N SER A 476 -44.49 5.12 -9.86
CA SER A 476 -45.29 4.96 -11.07
C SER A 476 -44.56 3.98 -12.01
N PRO A 477 -45.27 3.07 -12.71
CA PRO A 477 -44.66 2.10 -13.63
C PRO A 477 -43.79 2.69 -14.74
N GLU A 478 -43.75 4.01 -14.89
CA GLU A 478 -42.99 4.73 -15.91
C GLU A 478 -41.51 4.94 -15.55
N ALA A 479 -41.15 4.96 -14.26
CA ALA A 479 -39.77 5.20 -13.82
C ALA A 479 -38.83 3.97 -13.99
N LEU A 480 -39.39 2.79 -14.26
CA LEU A 480 -38.64 1.54 -14.51
C LEU A 480 -38.30 1.33 -16.00
N ARG A 481 -38.69 2.25 -16.90
CA ARG A 481 -38.31 2.18 -18.31
C ARG A 481 -36.98 2.90 -18.54
N THR A 482 -35.89 2.14 -18.58
CA THR A 482 -34.65 2.58 -19.23
C THR A 482 -34.91 2.73 -20.74
N PRO A 483 -34.39 3.77 -21.42
CA PRO A 483 -34.37 3.76 -22.87
C PRO A 483 -33.29 2.77 -23.31
N ALA A 484 -33.74 1.65 -23.89
CA ALA A 484 -32.88 0.83 -24.73
C ALA A 484 -32.45 1.65 -25.95
N GLY A 485 -31.14 1.81 -26.13
CA GLY A 485 -30.50 2.05 -27.43
C GLY A 485 -30.86 3.34 -28.18
N GLY A 486 -29.86 4.20 -28.38
CA GLY A 486 -29.99 5.32 -29.32
C GLY A 486 -28.65 5.94 -29.67
N LYS A 487 -27.96 5.28 -30.63
CA LYS A 487 -26.84 5.70 -31.50
C LYS A 487 -25.68 6.52 -30.94
#